data_AF-A0A833SF33-F1
#
_entry.id   AF-A0A833SF33-F1
#
_cell.length_a   1.000
_cell.length_b   1.000
_cell.length_c   1.000
_cell.angle_alpha   90.00
_cell.angle_beta   90.00
_cell.angle_gamma   90.00
#
_symmetry.space_group_name_H-M   'P 1'
#
loop_
_entity.id
_entity.type
_entity.pdbx_description
1 polymer ?
#
loop_
_entity_poly.entity_id
_entity_poly.type
_entity_poly.pdbx_seq_one_letter_code
_entity_poly.pdbx_strand_id
1 'polypeptide(L)'
;MAIDISCHWIYLHTSLLQGKTSHKFIDMSENSIMRMYYTNRTVLFIMCAGNEAFYAALYLLYFTQGPTFLGISLFKLVMYLSAPIAFIKAGISLLHGYVSCINLSIIDLKERQERLKVN
;
A
#
# COMPACT_ATOMS: atom_id res chain seq x y z
N MET A 1 7.48 -5.26 -1.88
CA MET A 1 6.52 -6.15 -1.21
C MET A 1 6.46 -5.88 0.29
N ALA A 2 7.59 -5.86 1.01
CA ALA A 2 7.62 -5.59 2.46
C ALA A 2 6.94 -4.28 2.86
N ILE A 3 7.19 -3.18 2.13
CA ILE A 3 6.57 -1.87 2.40
C ILE A 3 5.04 -1.96 2.38
N ASP A 4 4.46 -2.66 1.40
CA ASP A 4 3.01 -2.82 1.27
C ASP A 4 2.43 -3.59 2.47
N ILE A 5 3.07 -4.69 2.85
CA ILE A 5 2.67 -5.52 4.00
C ILE A 5 2.76 -4.72 5.30
N SER A 6 3.88 -4.04 5.55
CA SER A 6 4.09 -3.25 6.76
C SER A 6 3.11 -2.08 6.86
N CYS A 7 2.91 -1.33 5.79
CA CYS A 7 1.98 -0.19 5.79
C CYS A 7 0.54 -0.66 5.97
N HIS A 8 0.15 -1.77 5.34
CA HIS A 8 -1.17 -2.36 5.51
C HIS A 8 -1.39 -2.87 6.94
N TRP A 9 -0.37 -3.48 7.54
CA TRP A 9 -0.43 -3.94 8.92
C TRP A 9 -0.59 -2.79 9.90
N ILE A 10 0.19 -1.71 9.73
CA ILE A 10 0.07 -0.49 10.54
C ILE A 10 -1.33 0.09 10.38
N TYR A 11 -1.83 0.22 9.14
CA TYR A 11 -3.19 0.71 8.91
C TYR A 11 -4.25 -0.13 9.63
N LEU A 12 -4.22 -1.45 9.45
CA LEU A 12 -5.16 -2.35 10.12
C LEU A 12 -5.07 -2.24 11.65
N HIS A 13 -3.86 -2.16 12.20
CA HIS A 13 -3.65 -1.98 13.62
C HIS A 13 -4.24 -0.65 14.12
N THR A 14 -4.00 0.45 13.38
CA THR A 14 -4.60 1.75 13.72
C THR A 14 -6.11 1.72 13.62
N SER A 15 -6.70 1.10 12.60
CA SER A 15 -8.16 0.99 12.46
C SER A 15 -8.79 0.18 13.59
N LEU A 16 -8.11 -0.87 14.08
CA LEU A 16 -8.57 -1.64 15.25
C LEU A 16 -8.52 -0.79 16.53
N LEU A 17 -7.44 -0.05 16.75
CA LEU A 17 -7.29 0.85 17.91
C LEU A 17 -8.26 2.03 17.85
N GLN A 18 -8.61 2.51 16.66
CA GLN A 18 -9.48 3.66 16.44
C GLN A 18 -10.94 3.46 16.87
N GLY A 19 -11.40 2.22 17.04
CA GLY A 19 -12.78 1.81 17.38
C GLY A 19 -13.79 2.95 17.54
N LYS A 20 -14.59 3.23 16.49
CA LYS A 20 -15.76 4.14 16.42
C LYS A 20 -15.73 5.47 17.21
N THR A 21 -14.57 6.05 17.57
CA THR A 21 -14.56 7.16 18.56
C THR A 21 -13.50 8.25 18.31
N SER A 22 -13.49 8.89 17.13
CA SER A 22 -13.00 10.29 17.06
C SER A 22 -13.38 11.01 15.76
N HIS A 23 -13.79 12.27 15.88
CA HIS A 23 -14.09 13.18 14.75
C HIS A 23 -12.85 13.92 14.21
N LYS A 24 -11.65 13.65 14.75
CA LYS A 24 -10.41 14.34 14.37
C LYS A 24 -9.48 13.51 13.49
N PHE A 25 -9.95 12.35 13.01
CA PHE A 25 -9.12 11.49 12.16
C PHE A 25 -9.08 12.02 10.74
N ILE A 26 -7.89 11.94 10.15
CA ILE A 26 -7.69 12.25 8.74
C ILE A 26 -8.19 11.03 7.98
N ASP A 27 -9.39 11.15 7.40
CA ASP A 27 -9.94 10.10 6.57
C ASP A 27 -9.36 10.20 5.16
N MET A 28 -8.60 9.19 4.77
CA MET A 28 -8.04 9.05 3.43
C MET A 28 -9.11 8.91 2.34
N SER A 29 -10.36 8.67 2.73
CA SER A 29 -11.51 8.59 1.83
C SER A 29 -11.84 9.94 1.14
N GLU A 30 -11.36 11.08 1.66
CA GLU A 30 -11.56 12.39 1.03
C GLU A 30 -10.74 12.58 -0.25
N ASN A 31 -9.69 11.77 -0.46
CA ASN A 31 -8.84 11.91 -1.63
C ASN A 31 -9.43 11.16 -2.85
N SER A 32 -9.79 11.89 -3.90
CA SER A 32 -10.52 11.34 -5.07
C SER A 32 -9.77 10.20 -5.78
N ILE A 33 -8.43 10.22 -5.71
CA ILE A 33 -7.55 9.18 -6.26
C ILE A 33 -7.69 7.86 -5.47
N MET A 34 -7.77 7.93 -4.13
CA MET A 34 -7.96 6.76 -3.30
C MET A 34 -9.39 6.21 -3.41
N ARG A 35 -10.39 7.09 -3.59
CA ARG A 35 -11.75 6.66 -3.87
C ARG A 35 -11.83 5.88 -5.17
N MET A 36 -11.18 6.33 -6.26
CA MET A 36 -11.14 5.57 -7.51
C MET A 36 -10.41 4.22 -7.37
N TYR A 37 -9.29 4.21 -6.61
CA TYR A 37 -8.51 3.01 -6.30
C TYR A 37 -9.33 1.95 -5.54
N TYR A 38 -10.16 2.36 -4.57
CA TYR A 38 -11.01 1.45 -3.78
C TYR A 38 -12.40 1.19 -4.40
N THR A 39 -12.90 2.06 -5.28
CA THR A 39 -14.22 1.89 -5.92
C THR A 39 -14.19 0.79 -6.99
N ASN A 40 -13.08 0.64 -7.71
CA ASN A 40 -12.98 -0.32 -8.80
C ASN A 40 -12.12 -1.53 -8.42
N ARG A 41 -12.79 -2.66 -8.13
CA ARG A 41 -12.13 -3.95 -7.80
C ARG A 41 -11.14 -4.40 -8.87
N THR A 42 -11.40 -4.07 -10.14
CA THR A 42 -10.52 -4.42 -11.26
C THR A 42 -9.21 -3.66 -11.19
N VAL A 43 -9.23 -2.39 -10.76
CA VAL A 43 -8.00 -1.58 -10.59
C VAL A 43 -7.17 -2.12 -9.43
N LEU A 44 -7.81 -2.49 -8.32
CA LEU A 44 -7.13 -3.12 -7.18
C LEU A 44 -6.47 -4.45 -7.59
N PHE A 45 -7.18 -5.29 -8.34
CA PHE A 45 -6.65 -6.56 -8.84
C PHE A 45 -5.44 -6.34 -9.77
N ILE A 46 -5.56 -5.43 -10.74
CA ILE A 46 -4.45 -5.11 -11.67
C ILE A 46 -3.23 -4.55 -10.90
N MET A 47 -3.44 -3.72 -9.88
CA MET A 47 -2.35 -3.20 -9.07
C MET A 47 -1.66 -4.28 -8.21
N CYS A 48 -2.42 -5.22 -7.62
CA CYS A 48 -1.84 -6.37 -6.93
C CYS A 48 -1.11 -7.30 -7.90
N ALA A 49 -1.77 -7.72 -8.97
CA ALA A 49 -1.22 -8.63 -9.97
C ALA A 49 0.01 -8.03 -10.68
N GLY A 50 -0.01 -6.74 -11.00
CA GLY A 50 1.12 -6.03 -11.59
C GLY A 50 2.32 -5.95 -10.64
N ASN A 51 2.08 -5.71 -9.35
CA ASN A 51 3.14 -5.69 -8.34
C ASN A 51 3.76 -7.08 -8.13
N GLU A 52 2.94 -8.14 -8.04
CA GLU A 52 3.44 -9.53 -7.98
C GLU A 52 4.19 -9.91 -9.25
N ALA A 53 3.66 -9.57 -10.43
CA ALA A 53 4.31 -9.80 -11.71
C ALA A 53 5.66 -9.10 -11.83
N PHE A 54 5.81 -7.89 -11.27
CA PHE A 54 7.09 -7.17 -11.24
C PHE A 54 8.14 -7.90 -10.40
N TYR A 55 7.81 -8.30 -9.17
CA TYR A 55 8.75 -9.04 -8.31
C TYR A 55 9.04 -10.44 -8.85
N ALA A 56 8.04 -11.13 -9.41
CA ALA A 56 8.21 -12.43 -10.06
C ALA A 56 9.09 -12.31 -11.32
N ALA A 57 8.90 -11.29 -12.15
CA ALA A 57 9.73 -11.04 -13.32
C ALA A 57 11.18 -10.68 -12.95
N LEU A 58 11.39 -9.85 -11.91
CA LEU A 58 12.72 -9.57 -11.37
C LEU A 58 13.43 -10.84 -10.88
N TYR A 59 12.71 -11.67 -10.13
CA TYR A 59 13.24 -12.95 -9.63
C TYR A 59 13.59 -13.90 -10.78
N LEU A 60 12.68 -14.07 -11.75
CA LEU A 60 12.92 -14.95 -12.90
C LEU A 60 14.06 -14.45 -13.80
N LEU A 61 14.19 -13.13 -13.97
CA LEU A 61 15.25 -12.51 -14.77
C LEU A 61 16.64 -12.72 -14.16
N TYR A 62 16.73 -12.88 -12.83
CA TYR A 62 17.97 -13.24 -12.15
C TYR A 62 18.42 -14.67 -12.48
N PHE A 63 17.49 -15.63 -12.56
CA PHE A 63 17.82 -17.04 -12.81
C PHE A 63 17.90 -17.40 -14.30
N THR A 64 17.02 -16.84 -15.13
CA THR A 64 16.93 -17.16 -16.55
C THR A 64 16.45 -15.98 -17.37
N GLN A 65 17.18 -15.62 -18.42
CA GLN A 65 16.63 -14.81 -19.50
C GLN A 65 15.77 -15.75 -20.35
N GLY A 66 14.50 -15.93 -19.97
CA GLY A 66 13.57 -16.87 -20.61
C GLY A 66 13.41 -16.71 -22.13
N PRO A 67 12.54 -17.51 -22.76
CA PRO A 67 12.46 -17.65 -24.21
C PRO A 67 12.35 -16.29 -24.90
N THR A 68 13.32 -15.99 -25.75
CA THR A 68 13.35 -14.80 -26.59
C THR A 68 12.25 -14.88 -27.63
N PHE A 69 11.19 -14.10 -27.45
CA PHE A 69 10.23 -13.81 -28.50
C PHE A 69 10.69 -12.53 -29.19
N LEU A 70 11.06 -12.61 -30.48
CA LEU A 70 11.48 -11.46 -31.30
C LEU A 70 12.73 -10.68 -30.77
N GLY A 71 13.74 -11.39 -30.25
CA GLY A 71 15.01 -10.76 -29.82
C GLY A 71 14.95 -9.97 -28.51
N ILE A 72 13.79 -9.93 -27.85
CA ILE A 72 13.60 -9.30 -26.54
C ILE A 72 13.16 -10.39 -25.56
N SER A 73 13.81 -10.45 -24.38
CA SER A 73 13.40 -11.38 -23.33
C SER A 73 12.02 -10.99 -22.79
N LEU A 74 11.05 -11.89 -22.88
CA LEU A 74 9.67 -11.67 -22.44
C LEU A 74 9.59 -11.12 -21.00
N PHE A 75 10.46 -11.61 -20.11
CA PHE A 75 10.53 -11.16 -18.72
C PHE A 75 10.96 -9.69 -18.57
N LYS A 76 11.82 -9.15 -19.45
CA LYS A 76 12.14 -7.71 -19.44
C LYS A 76 10.94 -6.86 -19.83
N LEU A 77 10.16 -7.31 -20.83
CA LEU A 77 8.98 -6.58 -21.28
C LEU A 77 7.90 -6.56 -20.21
N VAL A 78 7.66 -7.71 -19.55
CA VAL A 78 6.76 -7.80 -18.39
C VAL A 78 7.26 -6.92 -17.24
N MET A 79 8.56 -6.94 -16.94
CA MET A 79 9.16 -6.07 -15.92
C MET A 79 8.94 -4.59 -16.24
N TYR A 80 9.21 -4.12 -17.47
CA TYR A 80 9.03 -2.73 -17.85
C TYR A 80 7.57 -2.28 -17.82
N LEU A 81 6.64 -3.13 -18.24
CA LEU A 81 5.20 -2.83 -18.19
C LEU A 81 4.67 -2.81 -16.74
N SER A 82 5.15 -3.71 -15.88
CA SER A 82 4.70 -3.82 -14.49
C SER A 82 5.41 -2.87 -13.54
N ALA A 83 6.60 -2.36 -13.89
CA ALA A 83 7.37 -1.39 -13.11
C ALA A 83 6.54 -0.14 -12.70
N PRO A 84 5.91 0.61 -13.61
CA PRO A 84 5.13 1.79 -13.22
C PRO A 84 3.98 1.44 -12.26
N ILE A 85 3.34 0.28 -12.46
CA ILE A 85 2.26 -0.20 -11.58
C ILE A 85 2.81 -0.49 -10.18
N ALA A 86 3.96 -1.17 -10.09
CA ALA A 86 4.60 -1.49 -8.82
C ALA A 86 5.06 -0.22 -8.06
N PHE A 87 5.61 0.78 -8.76
CA PHE A 87 6.01 2.05 -8.14
C PHE A 87 4.81 2.88 -7.67
N ILE A 88 3.76 2.99 -8.49
CA ILE A 88 2.53 3.69 -8.10
C ILE A 88 1.93 3.01 -6.87
N LYS A 89 1.84 1.67 -6.89
CA LYS A 89 1.33 0.91 -5.74
C LYS A 89 2.19 1.13 -4.49
N ALA A 90 3.51 1.07 -4.61
CA ALA A 90 4.40 1.35 -3.48
C ALA A 90 4.21 2.77 -2.91
N GLY A 91 4.00 3.77 -3.77
CA GLY A 91 3.69 5.14 -3.36
C GLY A 91 2.35 5.25 -2.62
N ILE A 92 1.31 4.58 -3.13
CA ILE A 92 0.00 4.51 -2.45
C ILE A 92 0.15 3.87 -1.07
N SER A 93 0.87 2.74 -0.96
CA SER A 93 1.08 2.06 0.31
C SER A 93 1.86 2.93 1.31
N LEU A 94 2.86 3.70 0.86
CA LEU A 94 3.59 4.65 1.71
C LEU A 94 2.68 5.77 2.23
N LEU A 95 1.84 6.36 1.37
CA LEU A 95 0.86 7.35 1.79
C LEU A 95 -0.11 6.77 2.83
N HIS A 96 -0.54 5.53 2.59
CA HIS A 96 -1.40 4.79 3.50
C HIS A 96 -0.75 4.64 4.88
N GLY A 97 0.49 4.14 4.92
CA GLY A 97 1.24 3.98 6.17
C GLY A 97 1.51 5.32 6.87
N TYR A 98 1.81 6.38 6.12
CA TYR A 98 2.05 7.71 6.67
C TYR A 98 0.83 8.24 7.43
N VAL A 99 -0.36 8.17 6.82
CA VAL A 99 -1.58 8.65 7.48
C VAL A 99 -2.01 7.73 8.62
N SER A 100 -1.76 6.42 8.52
CA SER A 100 -1.91 5.53 9.67
C SER A 100 -1.03 5.96 10.84
N CYS A 101 0.25 6.25 10.61
CA CYS A 101 1.15 6.70 11.66
C CYS A 101 0.66 8.01 12.34
N ILE A 102 0.15 8.96 11.56
CA ILE A 102 -0.45 10.18 12.12
C ILE A 102 -1.67 9.82 12.97
N ASN A 103 -2.58 9.00 12.44
CA ASN A 103 -3.77 8.57 13.17
C ASN A 103 -3.42 7.83 14.46
N LEU A 104 -2.37 7.00 14.46
CA LEU A 104 -1.85 6.33 15.66
C LEU A 104 -1.36 7.34 16.70
N SER A 105 -0.63 8.37 16.29
CA SER A 105 -0.14 9.41 17.21
C SER A 105 -1.28 10.19 17.86
N ILE A 106 -2.38 10.42 17.14
CA ILE A 106 -3.59 11.07 17.67
C ILE A 106 -4.23 10.19 18.76
N ILE A 107 -4.28 8.87 18.55
CA ILE A 107 -4.81 7.92 19.53
C ILE A 107 -3.95 7.93 20.80
N ASP A 108 -2.63 7.83 20.66
CA ASP A 108 -1.70 7.81 21.81
C ASP A 108 -1.79 9.11 22.63
N LEU A 109 -1.86 10.27 21.96
CA LEU A 109 -2.06 11.55 22.65
C LEU A 109 -3.39 11.62 23.40
N LYS A 110 -4.48 11.11 22.81
CA LYS A 110 -5.81 11.08 23.44
C LYS A 110 -5.80 10.18 24.68
N GLU A 111 -5.22 8.99 24.57
CA GLU A 111 -5.12 8.04 25.68
C GLU A 111 -4.29 8.61 26.85
N ARG A 112 -3.22 9.37 26.55
CA ARG A 112 -2.43 10.08 27.58
C ARG A 112 -3.22 11.20 28.25
N GLN A 113 -3.99 11.97 27.50
CA GLN A 113 -4.85 13.03 28.07
C GLN A 113 -5.94 12.45 28.98
N GLU A 114 -6.54 11.33 28.61
CA GLU A 114 -7.53 10.64 29.44
C GLU A 114 -6.91 10.12 30.74
N ARG A 115 -5.71 9.51 30.68
CA ARG A 115 -4.96 9.11 31.88
C ARG A 115 -4.68 10.27 32.84
N LEU A 116 -4.34 11.44 32.32
CA LEU A 116 -4.07 12.63 33.14
C LEU A 116 -5.32 13.21 33.80
N LYS A 117 -6.53 12.95 33.28
CA LYS A 117 -7.79 13.42 33.88
C LYS A 117 -8.31 12.51 35.00
N VAL A 118 -7.81 11.28 35.09
CA VAL A 118 -8.23 10.28 36.08
C VAL A 118 -7.39 10.36 37.35
N ASN A 119 -6.20 10.94 37.29
CA ASN A 119 -5.35 11.27 38.46
C ASN A 119 -5.66 12.68 38.98
#